data_AF-A0A955VBV0-F1
#
_entry.id   AF-A0A955VBV0-F1
#
_cell.length_a   1.000
_cell.length_b   1.000
_cell.length_c   1.000
_cell.angle_alpha   90.00
_cell.angle_beta   90.00
_cell.angle_gamma   90.00
#
_symmetry.space_group_name_H-M   'P 1'
#
loop_
_entity.id
_entity.type
_entity.pdbx_description
1 polymer ?
#
loop_
_entity_poly.entity_id
_entity_poly.type
_entity_poly.pdbx_seq_one_letter_code
_entity_poly.pdbx_strand_id
1 'polypeptide(L)'
;LVSAACGAEKSAPSTSSPALEQTSAAVVYGDDSRLDWYAVEDESLRDFARGASAAMIDWDSVQVAASGDVSLDTRFTLQQTENLCSDQLFLTQPTTASCSGTLIDDDLVITAAHCAGSLSDCASSAWVFDFLYEGDGDLAVVSADDVYSCVDVVVNGPVDLPGFHDIAVVQLDRPVTGRAPAIVAPQTTLTQGTPLLMLGYPSGLPLKVDEGGHVQQPRTSAGDYFVASVDSFAGNSGSGVFGADRQLLGVLTDGAADYERRGNCNIVNVLDEADAEESVMYAYWAISAVCDKGYPSLPLCGDDTPTCGDGFCTDGETLESCEQDCSGGLLAVPAEWRCNPAWYGVGDDCDCACGAYDPDCDIPQLDVLNCAP
;
A
#
# COMPACT_ATOMS: atom_id res chain seq x y z
N LEU A 1 73.36 18.61 -6.38
CA LEU A 1 72.39 17.79 -7.15
C LEU A 1 71.54 17.06 -6.12
N VAL A 2 70.29 17.36 -5.82
CA VAL A 2 69.32 18.41 -6.18
C VAL A 2 68.41 18.56 -4.95
N SER A 3 68.17 19.80 -4.51
CA SER A 3 66.93 20.47 -4.02
C SER A 3 65.74 19.62 -3.52
N ALA A 4 64.83 20.05 -2.64
CA ALA A 4 64.45 21.28 -1.93
C ALA A 4 63.35 20.85 -0.91
N ALA A 5 63.31 21.28 0.35
CA ALA A 5 62.91 22.59 0.90
C ALA A 5 61.39 22.94 0.83
N CYS A 6 60.84 23.12 2.05
CA CYS A 6 59.81 24.07 2.49
C CYS A 6 58.31 23.85 2.16
N GLY A 7 57.50 23.70 3.23
CA GLY A 7 56.63 24.80 3.65
C GLY A 7 55.12 24.55 3.77
N ALA A 8 54.58 25.06 4.89
CA ALA A 8 53.21 25.49 5.18
C ALA A 8 52.17 24.46 5.67
N GLU A 9 51.80 24.62 6.95
CA GLU A 9 50.50 24.22 7.50
C GLU A 9 49.38 24.78 6.62
N LYS A 10 48.53 23.89 6.11
CA LYS A 10 47.22 24.23 5.56
C LYS A 10 46.19 23.46 6.35
N SER A 11 45.25 24.21 6.91
CA SER A 11 44.01 23.77 7.52
C SER A 11 43.38 22.62 6.74
N ALA A 12 42.98 21.57 7.45
CA ALA A 12 42.23 20.46 6.89
C ALA A 12 40.94 21.01 6.26
N PRO A 13 40.65 20.73 4.98
CA PRO A 13 39.32 20.93 4.44
C PRO A 13 38.41 19.88 5.08
N SER A 14 37.38 20.35 5.79
CA SER A 14 36.21 19.57 6.12
C SER A 14 35.59 19.03 4.84
N THR A 15 35.76 17.74 4.58
CA THR A 15 34.98 17.03 3.56
C THR A 15 33.59 16.80 4.14
N SER A 16 32.74 17.83 4.06
CA SER A 16 31.30 17.64 4.07
C SER A 16 30.97 16.82 2.83
N SER A 17 30.54 15.56 3.02
CA SER A 17 29.81 14.84 1.98
C SER A 17 28.73 15.76 1.44
N PRO A 18 28.54 15.88 0.11
CA PRO A 18 27.34 16.50 -0.39
C PRO A 18 26.19 15.62 0.11
N ALA A 19 25.36 16.18 1.00
CA ALA A 19 24.01 15.71 1.16
C ALA A 19 23.41 15.68 -0.24
N LEU A 20 22.82 14.56 -0.62
CA LEU A 20 21.91 14.51 -1.74
C LEU A 20 20.78 15.47 -1.39
N GLU A 21 20.85 16.71 -1.86
CA GLU A 21 19.68 17.55 -1.99
C GLU A 21 18.82 16.88 -3.06
N GLN A 22 17.87 16.06 -2.63
CA GLN A 22 16.70 15.75 -3.44
C GLN A 22 16.01 17.08 -3.74
N THR A 23 16.11 17.51 -5.00
CA THR A 23 15.36 18.63 -5.52
C THR A 23 14.02 18.11 -6.03
N SER A 24 12.96 18.52 -5.36
CA SER A 24 11.56 18.12 -5.50
C SER A 24 10.82 18.84 -6.64
N ALA A 25 10.04 18.15 -7.50
CA ALA A 25 8.94 18.77 -8.29
C ALA A 25 7.96 17.82 -9.04
N ALA A 26 6.66 17.90 -8.70
CA ALA A 26 5.35 17.72 -9.40
C ALA A 26 4.71 16.38 -9.79
N VAL A 27 3.37 16.32 -9.63
CA VAL A 27 2.62 15.07 -9.40
C VAL A 27 1.38 14.90 -10.28
N VAL A 28 0.84 15.99 -10.83
CA VAL A 28 -0.09 15.91 -11.97
C VAL A 28 0.68 16.17 -13.25
N TYR A 29 0.50 15.31 -14.25
CA TYR A 29 1.18 15.44 -15.54
C TYR A 29 0.23 15.98 -16.60
N GLY A 30 0.22 17.30 -16.77
CA GLY A 30 -0.74 17.99 -17.62
C GLY A 30 -2.04 18.32 -16.90
N ASP A 31 -3.16 17.74 -17.35
CA ASP A 31 -4.48 17.95 -16.74
C ASP A 31 -4.73 16.89 -15.67
N ASP A 32 -5.26 17.29 -14.51
CA ASP A 32 -5.61 16.36 -13.43
C ASP A 32 -6.76 15.44 -13.87
N SER A 33 -6.41 14.18 -14.10
CA SER A 33 -7.28 13.16 -14.70
C SER A 33 -7.87 12.19 -13.67
N ARG A 34 -7.62 12.43 -12.38
CA ARG A 34 -8.16 11.64 -11.29
C ARG A 34 -9.67 11.82 -11.18
N LEU A 35 -10.38 10.71 -11.10
CA LEU A 35 -11.82 10.65 -10.89
C LEU A 35 -12.14 9.97 -9.55
N ASP A 36 -13.18 10.44 -8.87
CA ASP A 36 -13.85 9.61 -7.86
C ASP A 36 -14.41 8.36 -8.53
N TRP A 37 -14.42 7.23 -7.81
CA TRP A 37 -14.95 5.96 -8.31
C TRP A 37 -16.34 6.11 -8.98
N TYR A 38 -17.29 6.80 -8.35
CA TYR A 38 -18.64 6.97 -8.89
C TYR A 38 -18.70 7.78 -10.19
N ALA A 39 -17.68 8.62 -10.45
CA ALA A 39 -17.61 9.50 -11.60
C ALA A 39 -17.03 8.82 -12.86
N VAL A 40 -16.39 7.66 -12.70
CA VAL A 40 -15.93 6.83 -13.82
C VAL A 40 -17.13 6.32 -14.62
N GLU A 41 -17.17 6.58 -15.93
CA GLU A 41 -18.33 6.23 -16.77
C GLU A 41 -18.46 4.72 -17.04
N ASP A 42 -17.33 4.03 -17.22
CA ASP A 42 -17.30 2.59 -17.47
C ASP A 42 -17.60 1.82 -16.18
N GLU A 43 -18.82 1.28 -16.09
CA GLU A 43 -19.28 0.46 -14.97
C GLU A 43 -18.39 -0.77 -14.74
N SER A 44 -17.88 -1.39 -15.80
CA SER A 44 -17.00 -2.55 -15.66
C SER A 44 -15.63 -2.15 -15.10
N LEU A 45 -15.17 -0.92 -15.37
CA LEU A 45 -13.96 -0.38 -14.76
C LEU A 45 -14.21 -0.04 -13.29
N ARG A 46 -15.37 0.53 -12.95
CA ARG A 46 -15.77 0.73 -11.56
C ARG A 46 -15.78 -0.57 -10.77
N ASP A 47 -16.41 -1.62 -11.28
CA ASP A 47 -16.46 -2.92 -10.60
C ASP A 47 -15.06 -3.49 -10.38
N PHE A 48 -14.18 -3.39 -11.38
CA PHE A 48 -12.79 -3.79 -11.27
C PHE A 48 -12.03 -2.97 -10.21
N ALA A 49 -12.14 -1.65 -10.24
CA ALA A 49 -11.44 -0.76 -9.33
C ALA A 49 -11.85 -0.98 -7.88
N ARG A 50 -13.16 -1.13 -7.62
CA ARG A 50 -13.70 -1.46 -6.30
C ARG A 50 -13.23 -2.84 -5.82
N GLY A 51 -13.20 -3.83 -6.73
CA GLY A 51 -12.83 -5.20 -6.39
C GLY A 51 -11.34 -5.39 -6.10
N ALA A 52 -10.46 -4.70 -6.82
CA ALA A 52 -9.02 -4.91 -6.76
C ALA A 52 -8.29 -4.00 -5.76
N SER A 53 -8.81 -2.81 -5.45
CA SER A 53 -8.06 -1.80 -4.68
C SER A 53 -8.34 -1.88 -3.17
N ALA A 54 -7.28 -1.97 -2.37
CA ALA A 54 -7.34 -1.93 -0.91
C ALA A 54 -6.63 -0.68 -0.37
N ALA A 55 -7.30 0.05 0.53
CA ALA A 55 -6.68 1.16 1.26
C ALA A 55 -5.87 0.58 2.41
N MET A 56 -4.63 1.04 2.58
CA MET A 56 -3.89 0.78 3.81
C MET A 56 -4.21 1.91 4.79
N ILE A 57 -4.85 1.56 5.91
CA ILE A 57 -5.29 2.51 6.94
C ILE A 57 -4.67 2.07 8.27
N ASP A 58 -4.17 3.04 9.04
CA ASP A 58 -3.65 2.75 10.39
C ASP A 58 -4.77 2.23 11.31
N TRP A 59 -4.51 1.18 12.10
CA TRP A 59 -5.51 0.62 13.02
C TRP A 59 -6.09 1.65 14.00
N ASP A 60 -5.35 2.69 14.38
CA ASP A 60 -5.85 3.77 15.25
C ASP A 60 -6.97 4.60 14.58
N SER A 61 -7.08 4.50 13.25
CA SER A 61 -8.11 5.16 12.43
C SER A 61 -9.29 4.24 12.09
N VAL A 62 -9.31 3.00 12.57
CA VAL A 62 -10.37 2.02 12.30
C VAL A 62 -11.05 1.62 13.61
N GLN A 63 -12.37 1.80 13.68
CA GLN A 63 -13.18 1.32 14.79
C GLN A 63 -14.24 0.36 14.28
N VAL A 64 -14.20 -0.88 14.76
CA VAL A 64 -15.22 -1.88 14.45
C VAL A 64 -16.10 -2.10 15.68
N ALA A 65 -17.35 -1.68 15.60
CA ALA A 65 -18.30 -1.87 16.69
C ALA A 65 -18.74 -3.35 16.78
N ALA A 66 -19.23 -3.76 17.95
CA ALA A 66 -19.78 -5.11 18.15
C ALA A 66 -20.99 -5.43 17.25
N SER A 67 -21.66 -4.40 16.69
CA SER A 67 -22.71 -4.56 15.68
C SER A 67 -22.17 -4.96 14.29
N GLY A 68 -20.86 -4.85 14.06
CA GLY A 68 -20.22 -4.95 12.75
C GLY A 68 -20.15 -3.61 12.01
N ASP A 69 -20.64 -2.52 12.61
CA ASP A 69 -20.53 -1.19 12.01
C ASP A 69 -19.07 -0.70 12.08
N VAL A 70 -18.51 -0.27 10.95
CA VAL A 70 -17.17 0.30 10.88
C VAL A 70 -17.26 1.82 10.85
N SER A 71 -16.44 2.48 11.67
CA SER A 71 -16.20 3.90 11.61
C SER A 71 -14.73 4.15 11.32
N LEU A 72 -14.45 4.86 10.23
CA LEU A 72 -13.12 5.34 9.91
C LEU A 72 -12.90 6.74 10.48
N ASP A 73 -11.68 7.08 10.85
CA ASP A 73 -11.35 8.43 11.27
C ASP A 73 -11.27 9.40 10.08
N THR A 74 -12.40 10.04 9.79
CA THR A 74 -12.55 11.00 8.69
C THR A 74 -12.53 12.45 9.17
N ARG A 75 -11.89 12.74 10.32
CA ARG A 75 -11.96 14.05 10.98
C ARG A 75 -11.24 15.18 10.22
N PHE A 76 -10.22 14.84 9.44
CA PHE A 76 -9.43 15.79 8.68
C PHE A 76 -9.73 15.67 7.19
N THR A 77 -9.86 16.82 6.53
CA THR A 77 -10.00 16.88 5.07
C THR A 77 -8.66 17.13 4.40
N LEU A 78 -8.56 16.82 3.11
CA LEU A 78 -7.36 17.10 2.31
C LEU A 78 -6.91 18.56 2.43
N GLN A 79 -7.86 19.51 2.39
CA GLN A 79 -7.55 20.93 2.55
C GLN A 79 -6.82 21.24 3.87
N GLN A 80 -7.23 20.60 4.97
CA GLN A 80 -6.69 20.88 6.29
C GLN A 80 -5.30 20.27 6.43
N THR A 81 -5.12 19.03 5.97
CA THR A 81 -3.86 18.29 6.05
C THR A 81 -2.79 18.93 5.16
N GLU A 82 -3.14 19.25 3.91
CA GLU A 82 -2.19 19.77 2.92
C GLU A 82 -2.21 21.30 2.79
N ASN A 83 -3.03 22.00 3.59
CA ASN A 83 -3.21 23.46 3.55
C ASN A 83 -3.53 23.98 2.13
N LEU A 84 -4.42 23.29 1.41
CA LEU A 84 -4.70 23.58 0.01
C LEU A 84 -5.51 24.86 -0.21
N CYS A 85 -5.25 25.51 -1.35
CA CYS A 85 -6.05 26.63 -1.81
C CYS A 85 -7.48 26.19 -2.12
N SER A 86 -8.45 27.09 -1.98
CA SER A 86 -9.89 26.78 -2.10
C SER A 86 -10.36 26.40 -3.52
N ASP A 87 -9.46 26.44 -4.50
CA ASP A 87 -9.69 26.11 -5.91
C ASP A 87 -9.09 24.75 -6.31
N GLN A 88 -8.49 24.01 -5.37
CA GLN A 88 -7.97 22.67 -5.65
C GLN A 88 -9.11 21.63 -5.62
N LEU A 89 -8.87 20.47 -6.22
CA LEU A 89 -9.83 19.36 -6.23
C LEU A 89 -9.86 18.63 -4.87
N PHE A 90 -10.96 17.91 -4.62
CA PHE A 90 -11.14 17.00 -3.47
C PHE A 90 -10.98 17.62 -2.06
N LEU A 91 -10.93 18.95 -1.94
CA LEU A 91 -10.63 19.69 -0.70
C LEU A 91 -11.35 19.21 0.57
N THR A 92 -12.62 18.86 0.42
CA THR A 92 -13.51 18.51 1.53
C THR A 92 -13.56 17.02 1.82
N GLN A 93 -12.92 16.20 0.99
CA GLN A 93 -12.89 14.75 1.20
C GLN A 93 -11.91 14.41 2.34
N PRO A 94 -12.18 13.33 3.09
CA PRO A 94 -11.31 12.90 4.16
C PRO A 94 -9.98 12.37 3.64
N THR A 95 -8.95 12.41 4.49
CA THR A 95 -7.63 11.84 4.24
C THR A 95 -7.30 10.86 5.37
N THR A 96 -7.55 9.58 5.12
CA THR A 96 -7.51 8.53 6.14
C THR A 96 -6.54 7.40 5.78
N ALA A 97 -6.34 7.10 4.50
CA ALA A 97 -5.37 6.10 4.07
C ALA A 97 -3.93 6.64 4.14
N SER A 98 -2.96 5.75 4.37
CA SER A 98 -1.53 6.07 4.40
C SER A 98 -0.79 5.51 3.19
N CYS A 99 -1.28 4.40 2.62
CA CYS A 99 -0.78 3.74 1.42
C CYS A 99 -1.93 3.07 0.67
N SER A 100 -1.59 2.43 -0.45
CA SER A 100 -2.48 1.70 -1.33
C SER A 100 -2.03 0.25 -1.49
N GLY A 101 -2.90 -0.61 -1.98
CA GLY A 101 -2.58 -1.99 -2.33
C GLY A 101 -3.55 -2.56 -3.37
N THR A 102 -3.13 -3.65 -4.00
CA THR A 102 -3.94 -4.38 -4.99
C THR A 102 -4.08 -5.84 -4.59
N LEU A 103 -5.32 -6.34 -4.51
CA LEU A 103 -5.61 -7.77 -4.33
C LEU A 103 -5.15 -8.56 -5.56
N ILE A 104 -4.27 -9.53 -5.39
CA ILE A 104 -3.68 -10.35 -6.47
C ILE A 104 -3.94 -11.85 -6.32
N ASP A 105 -4.41 -12.28 -5.15
CA ASP A 105 -4.95 -13.61 -4.89
C ASP A 105 -6.12 -13.48 -3.90
N ASP A 106 -6.71 -14.59 -3.46
CA ASP A 106 -7.84 -14.60 -2.54
C ASP A 106 -7.52 -13.88 -1.21
N ASP A 107 -6.29 -13.98 -0.69
CA ASP A 107 -5.83 -13.31 0.54
C ASP A 107 -4.51 -12.55 0.38
N LEU A 108 -4.00 -12.38 -0.85
CA LEU A 108 -2.74 -11.69 -1.09
C LEU A 108 -2.94 -10.28 -1.66
N VAL A 109 -2.34 -9.30 -0.98
CA VAL A 109 -2.27 -7.91 -1.44
C VAL A 109 -0.84 -7.56 -1.80
N ILE A 110 -0.63 -7.02 -3.01
CA ILE A 110 0.64 -6.43 -3.43
C ILE A 110 0.65 -4.93 -3.14
N THR A 111 1.77 -4.43 -2.63
CA THR A 111 1.96 -3.02 -2.26
C THR A 111 3.45 -2.63 -2.35
N ALA A 112 3.81 -1.41 -1.95
CA ALA A 112 5.19 -0.97 -1.86
C ALA A 112 5.85 -1.53 -0.58
N ALA A 113 7.14 -1.89 -0.64
CA ALA A 113 7.81 -2.45 0.53
C ALA A 113 8.02 -1.43 1.65
N HIS A 114 8.14 -0.14 1.35
CA HIS A 114 8.17 0.88 2.38
C HIS A 114 6.80 1.09 3.08
N CYS A 115 5.70 0.58 2.50
CA CYS A 115 4.39 0.61 3.16
C CYS A 115 4.23 -0.57 4.14
N ALA A 116 4.52 -1.80 3.69
CA ALA A 116 4.27 -3.00 4.50
C ALA A 116 5.37 -4.08 4.35
N GLY A 117 6.64 -3.66 4.43
CA GLY A 117 7.79 -4.55 4.28
C GLY A 117 8.20 -5.30 5.55
N SER A 118 7.65 -4.96 6.72
CA SER A 118 7.96 -5.63 7.97
C SER A 118 6.69 -6.13 8.67
N LEU A 119 6.83 -7.15 9.53
CA LEU A 119 5.72 -7.62 10.36
C LEU A 119 5.17 -6.54 11.29
N SER A 120 5.99 -5.54 11.66
CA SER A 120 5.51 -4.42 12.46
C SER A 120 4.57 -3.53 11.66
N ASP A 121 4.95 -3.17 10.42
CA ASP A 121 4.12 -2.34 9.53
C ASP A 121 2.85 -3.08 9.13
N CYS A 122 2.98 -4.39 8.85
CA CYS A 122 1.87 -5.32 8.61
C CYS A 122 0.89 -5.31 9.79
N ALA A 123 1.37 -5.55 11.02
CA ALA A 123 0.51 -5.62 12.20
C ALA A 123 -0.22 -4.30 12.50
N SER A 124 0.42 -3.15 12.25
CA SER A 124 -0.16 -1.83 12.52
C SER A 124 -1.15 -1.34 11.45
N SER A 125 -1.33 -2.11 10.38
CA SER A 125 -2.12 -1.67 9.23
C SER A 125 -3.36 -2.53 9.01
N ALA A 126 -4.49 -1.87 8.80
CA ALA A 126 -5.71 -2.45 8.29
C ALA A 126 -5.75 -2.30 6.76
N TRP A 127 -6.13 -3.37 6.07
CA TRP A 127 -6.43 -3.34 4.64
C TRP A 127 -7.93 -3.23 4.47
N VAL A 128 -8.38 -2.07 3.99
CA VAL A 128 -9.79 -1.70 3.94
C VAL A 128 -10.24 -1.59 2.50
N PHE A 129 -11.20 -2.42 2.11
CA PHE A 129 -11.89 -2.30 0.84
C PHE A 129 -13.07 -1.34 0.97
N ASP A 130 -13.56 -0.85 -0.17
CA ASP A 130 -14.71 0.07 -0.27
C ASP A 130 -14.52 1.43 0.43
N PHE A 131 -13.28 1.85 0.72
CA PHE A 131 -13.02 3.23 1.09
C PHE A 131 -13.10 4.15 -0.15
N LEU A 132 -14.31 4.43 -0.60
CA LEU A 132 -14.61 5.17 -1.84
C LEU A 132 -15.88 6.01 -1.71
N TYR A 133 -16.06 6.98 -2.62
CA TYR A 133 -17.34 7.70 -2.77
C TYR A 133 -18.26 6.97 -3.75
N GLU A 134 -19.49 6.66 -3.34
CA GLU A 134 -20.56 6.09 -4.21
C GLU A 134 -21.38 7.16 -4.93
N GLY A 135 -21.25 8.40 -4.48
CA GLY A 135 -21.81 9.60 -5.10
C GLY A 135 -21.11 10.85 -4.57
N ASP A 136 -21.42 12.02 -5.15
CA ASP A 136 -20.85 13.29 -4.70
C ASP A 136 -21.16 13.56 -3.22
N GLY A 137 -20.11 13.54 -2.38
CA GLY A 137 -20.24 13.71 -0.94
C GLY A 137 -20.81 12.50 -0.18
N ASP A 138 -21.08 11.38 -0.86
CA ASP A 138 -21.61 10.14 -0.29
C ASP A 138 -20.50 9.09 -0.15
N LEU A 139 -19.79 9.13 0.99
CA LEU A 139 -18.74 8.16 1.31
C LEU A 139 -19.39 6.81 1.61
N ALA A 140 -18.90 5.75 0.98
CA ALA A 140 -19.40 4.40 1.19
C ALA A 140 -19.32 3.99 2.66
N VAL A 141 -20.32 3.22 3.11
CA VAL A 141 -20.26 2.55 4.40
C VAL A 141 -19.41 1.30 4.25
N VAL A 142 -18.34 1.20 5.04
CA VAL A 142 -17.46 0.04 5.06
C VAL A 142 -18.06 -1.05 5.97
N SER A 143 -18.09 -2.28 5.47
CA SER A 143 -18.46 -3.46 6.27
C SER A 143 -17.28 -3.94 7.11
N ALA A 144 -17.51 -4.50 8.29
CA ALA A 144 -16.46 -5.18 9.05
C ALA A 144 -15.84 -6.34 8.27
N ASP A 145 -16.62 -6.98 7.39
CA ASP A 145 -16.12 -8.04 6.49
C ASP A 145 -15.11 -7.51 5.46
N ASP A 146 -15.11 -6.19 5.19
CA ASP A 146 -14.21 -5.50 4.26
C ASP A 146 -12.98 -4.86 4.94
N VAL A 147 -12.78 -5.13 6.24
CA VAL A 147 -11.61 -4.71 7.03
C VAL A 147 -10.76 -5.94 7.36
N TYR A 148 -9.54 -5.98 6.84
CA TYR A 148 -8.63 -7.11 6.97
C TYR A 148 -7.39 -6.73 7.77
N SER A 149 -6.89 -7.69 8.54
CA SER A 149 -5.59 -7.59 9.18
C SER A 149 -4.53 -8.20 8.26
N CYS A 150 -3.31 -7.70 8.33
CA CYS A 150 -2.17 -8.37 7.72
C CYS A 150 -1.58 -9.39 8.71
N VAL A 151 -1.33 -10.61 8.25
CA VAL A 151 -0.81 -11.71 9.09
C VAL A 151 0.59 -12.15 8.73
N ASP A 152 1.04 -11.88 7.50
CA ASP A 152 2.41 -12.17 7.08
C ASP A 152 2.88 -11.24 5.95
N VAL A 153 4.20 -11.11 5.82
CA VAL A 153 4.87 -10.47 4.68
C VAL A 153 5.50 -11.58 3.82
N VAL A 154 4.71 -12.12 2.90
CA VAL A 154 5.09 -13.22 1.99
C VAL A 154 6.30 -12.84 1.15
N VAL A 155 6.36 -11.59 0.66
CA VAL A 155 7.51 -11.05 -0.07
C VAL A 155 7.87 -9.68 0.48
N ASN A 156 9.15 -9.50 0.83
CA ASN A 156 9.80 -8.22 1.03
C ASN A 156 10.84 -8.06 -0.09
N GLY A 157 10.51 -7.30 -1.13
CA GLY A 157 11.35 -7.14 -2.32
C GLY A 157 12.78 -6.69 -2.03
N PRO A 158 13.03 -5.73 -1.11
CA PRO A 158 14.41 -5.35 -0.75
C PRO A 158 15.26 -6.48 -0.14
N VAL A 159 14.63 -7.53 0.39
CA VAL A 159 15.31 -8.68 1.01
C VAL A 159 15.31 -9.91 0.09
N ASP A 160 14.18 -10.21 -0.54
CA ASP A 160 13.91 -11.46 -1.24
C ASP A 160 14.29 -11.42 -2.73
N LEU A 161 14.42 -10.23 -3.31
CA LEU A 161 14.73 -10.04 -4.72
C LEU A 161 16.17 -9.56 -4.95
N PRO A 162 16.76 -9.86 -6.12
CA PRO A 162 18.08 -9.34 -6.46
C PRO A 162 18.02 -7.83 -6.72
N GLY A 163 18.87 -7.06 -6.06
CA GLY A 163 18.84 -5.60 -6.16
C GLY A 163 17.72 -5.00 -5.31
N PHE A 164 17.52 -3.68 -5.40
CA PHE A 164 16.48 -3.02 -4.62
C PHE A 164 15.17 -2.98 -5.42
N HIS A 165 14.15 -3.68 -4.94
CA HIS A 165 12.79 -3.63 -5.47
C HIS A 165 11.87 -3.21 -4.34
N ASP A 166 11.28 -2.02 -4.39
CA ASP A 166 10.40 -1.51 -3.34
C ASP A 166 8.98 -2.08 -3.43
N ILE A 167 8.87 -3.40 -3.48
CA ILE A 167 7.59 -4.11 -3.64
C ILE A 167 7.43 -5.15 -2.53
N ALA A 168 6.23 -5.31 -2.02
CA ALA A 168 5.90 -6.32 -1.04
C ALA A 168 4.60 -7.04 -1.42
N VAL A 169 4.49 -8.29 -0.96
CA VAL A 169 3.24 -9.06 -0.97
C VAL A 169 2.95 -9.41 0.48
N VAL A 170 1.76 -9.04 0.93
CA VAL A 170 1.28 -9.33 2.28
C VAL A 170 0.10 -10.29 2.21
N GLN A 171 -0.01 -11.13 3.24
CA GLN A 171 -1.13 -12.03 3.44
C GLN A 171 -2.15 -11.40 4.39
N LEU A 172 -3.42 -11.46 4.01
CA LEU A 172 -4.54 -11.05 4.84
C LEU A 172 -4.97 -12.18 5.78
N ASP A 173 -5.65 -11.83 6.86
CA ASP A 173 -6.10 -12.78 7.88
C ASP A 173 -7.13 -13.81 7.40
N ARG A 174 -7.73 -13.58 6.22
CA ARG A 174 -8.74 -14.44 5.61
C ARG A 174 -8.92 -14.10 4.12
N PRO A 175 -9.49 -15.03 3.33
CA PRO A 175 -9.88 -14.76 1.95
C PRO A 175 -10.87 -13.61 1.80
N VAL A 176 -10.62 -12.78 0.79
CA VAL A 176 -11.48 -11.68 0.37
C VAL A 176 -12.59 -12.23 -0.52
N THR A 177 -13.82 -12.26 0.01
CA THR A 177 -14.96 -12.82 -0.71
C THR A 177 -15.73 -11.76 -1.50
N GLY A 178 -16.36 -12.17 -2.62
CA GLY A 178 -17.21 -11.28 -3.42
C GLY A 178 -16.43 -10.29 -4.31
N ARG A 179 -15.10 -10.40 -4.36
CA ARG A 179 -14.21 -9.61 -5.22
C ARG A 179 -13.40 -10.55 -6.12
N ALA A 180 -12.91 -10.03 -7.25
CA ALA A 180 -12.03 -10.77 -8.13
C ALA A 180 -10.62 -10.16 -8.02
N PRO A 181 -9.60 -10.96 -7.63
CA PRO A 181 -8.23 -10.50 -7.62
C PRO A 181 -7.76 -10.02 -9.00
N ALA A 182 -6.86 -9.04 -9.02
CA ALA A 182 -6.25 -8.55 -10.24
C ALA A 182 -5.30 -9.59 -10.84
N ILE A 183 -5.38 -9.77 -12.16
CA ILE A 183 -4.43 -10.61 -12.88
C ILE A 183 -3.12 -9.85 -13.00
N VAL A 184 -2.02 -10.42 -12.49
CA VAL A 184 -0.69 -9.83 -12.68
C VAL A 184 -0.17 -10.13 -14.08
N ALA A 185 0.28 -9.08 -14.77
CA ALA A 185 0.85 -9.23 -16.09
C ALA A 185 2.14 -10.06 -16.02
N PRO A 186 2.34 -11.03 -16.95
CA PRO A 186 3.63 -11.68 -17.06
C PRO A 186 4.69 -10.66 -17.46
N GLN A 187 5.97 -11.03 -17.32
CA GLN A 187 7.06 -10.20 -17.80
C GLN A 187 6.85 -9.84 -19.29
N THR A 188 6.54 -8.57 -19.53
CA THR A 188 6.23 -8.04 -20.86
C THR A 188 7.13 -6.85 -21.18
N THR A 189 7.35 -6.62 -22.47
CA THR A 189 8.09 -5.45 -22.92
C THR A 189 7.13 -4.29 -23.09
N LEU A 190 7.16 -3.34 -22.15
CA LEU A 190 6.44 -2.08 -22.30
C LEU A 190 7.12 -1.16 -23.32
N THR A 191 6.31 -0.36 -24.01
CA THR A 191 6.78 0.70 -24.91
C THR A 191 6.44 2.06 -24.34
N GLN A 192 7.27 3.07 -24.63
CA GLN A 192 6.91 4.45 -24.34
C GLN A 192 5.57 4.81 -25.01
N GLY A 193 4.70 5.53 -24.29
CA GLY A 193 3.35 5.89 -24.69
C GLY A 193 2.31 4.78 -24.48
N THR A 194 2.66 3.66 -23.83
CA THR A 194 1.65 2.65 -23.45
C THR A 194 0.66 3.29 -22.47
N PRO A 195 -0.66 3.27 -22.72
CA PRO A 195 -1.66 3.78 -21.80
C PRO A 195 -1.69 2.98 -20.50
N LEU A 196 -1.88 3.70 -19.41
CA LEU A 196 -1.92 3.18 -18.05
C LEU A 196 -3.22 3.61 -17.37
N LEU A 197 -3.65 2.76 -16.46
CA LEU A 197 -4.68 3.03 -15.48
C LEU A 197 -4.03 2.90 -14.11
N MET A 198 -4.23 3.87 -13.22
CA MET A 198 -3.79 3.75 -11.83
C MET A 198 -4.99 3.79 -10.88
N LEU A 199 -4.98 2.89 -9.90
CA LEU A 199 -5.99 2.79 -8.87
C LEU A 199 -5.32 2.94 -7.50
N GLY A 200 -5.74 3.93 -6.74
CA GLY A 200 -5.04 4.28 -5.51
C GLY A 200 -5.76 5.27 -4.61
N TYR A 201 -5.07 5.59 -3.51
CA TYR A 201 -5.55 6.45 -2.43
C TYR A 201 -4.65 7.70 -2.28
N PRO A 202 -4.64 8.61 -3.29
CA PRO A 202 -3.78 9.80 -3.30
C PRO A 202 -4.03 10.69 -2.09
N SER A 203 -2.96 11.11 -1.43
CA SER A 203 -2.98 11.89 -0.19
C SER A 203 -3.96 11.32 0.86
N GLY A 204 -4.11 10.00 0.90
CA GLY A 204 -5.02 9.31 1.82
C GLY A 204 -6.51 9.46 1.50
N LEU A 205 -6.85 10.06 0.35
CA LEU A 205 -8.22 10.21 -0.11
C LEU A 205 -8.88 8.84 -0.36
N PRO A 206 -10.23 8.77 -0.34
CA PRO A 206 -10.95 7.63 -0.88
C PRO A 206 -10.57 7.33 -2.34
N LEU A 207 -10.77 6.08 -2.76
CA LEU A 207 -10.30 5.53 -4.04
C LEU A 207 -10.47 6.50 -5.21
N LYS A 208 -9.35 6.76 -5.90
CA LYS A 208 -9.32 7.47 -7.17
C LYS A 208 -8.93 6.55 -8.30
N VAL A 209 -9.46 6.89 -9.47
CA VAL A 209 -9.16 6.24 -10.74
C VAL A 209 -8.49 7.27 -11.63
N ASP A 210 -7.25 7.02 -12.02
CA ASP A 210 -6.50 7.81 -12.99
C ASP A 210 -6.41 7.03 -14.31
N GLU A 211 -7.02 7.58 -15.38
CA GLU A 211 -7.04 7.01 -16.72
C GLU A 211 -6.11 7.76 -17.70
N GLY A 212 -5.40 8.79 -17.24
CA GLY A 212 -4.55 9.67 -18.07
C GLY A 212 -3.11 9.21 -18.22
N GLY A 213 -2.67 8.24 -17.42
CA GLY A 213 -1.27 7.83 -17.34
C GLY A 213 -0.70 7.18 -18.61
N HIS A 214 0.60 7.41 -18.84
CA HIS A 214 1.35 6.78 -19.91
C HIS A 214 2.75 6.35 -19.46
N VAL A 215 3.28 5.27 -20.04
CA VAL A 215 4.69 4.89 -19.84
C VAL A 215 5.60 5.93 -20.51
N GLN A 216 6.48 6.58 -19.76
CA GLN A 216 7.48 7.49 -20.29
C GLN A 216 8.83 6.81 -20.53
N GLN A 217 9.29 6.00 -19.59
CA GLN A 217 10.56 5.27 -19.73
C GLN A 217 10.36 3.80 -19.33
N PRO A 218 10.25 2.87 -20.30
CA PRO A 218 9.99 1.46 -19.98
C PRO A 218 11.19 0.75 -19.34
N ARG A 219 12.41 1.29 -19.47
CA ARG A 219 13.65 0.71 -18.92
C ARG A 219 13.83 -0.79 -19.20
N THR A 220 13.39 -1.28 -20.36
CA THR A 220 13.32 -2.71 -20.72
C THR A 220 14.64 -3.47 -20.53
N SER A 221 15.80 -2.81 -20.69
CA SER A 221 17.10 -3.44 -20.49
C SER A 221 17.45 -3.71 -19.02
N ALA A 222 16.97 -2.86 -18.10
CA ALA A 222 17.14 -3.06 -16.66
C ALA A 222 16.03 -3.94 -16.11
N GLY A 223 14.78 -3.68 -16.52
CA GLY A 223 13.61 -4.45 -16.10
C GLY A 223 13.34 -4.35 -14.60
N ASP A 224 13.73 -3.25 -13.96
CA ASP A 224 13.57 -3.00 -12.53
C ASP A 224 12.22 -2.31 -12.23
N TYR A 225 12.01 -1.16 -12.86
CA TYR A 225 10.78 -0.37 -12.82
C TYR A 225 10.58 0.30 -14.18
N PHE A 226 9.46 0.96 -14.38
CA PHE A 226 9.28 1.92 -15.46
C PHE A 226 8.87 3.28 -14.91
N VAL A 227 9.16 4.33 -15.68
CA VAL A 227 8.71 5.68 -15.35
C VAL A 227 7.39 5.94 -16.06
N ALA A 228 6.41 6.48 -15.35
CA ALA A 228 5.07 6.78 -15.84
C ALA A 228 4.68 8.23 -15.58
N SER A 229 3.68 8.73 -16.31
CA SER A 229 3.05 10.03 -16.09
C SER A 229 1.65 9.88 -15.48
N VAL A 230 1.51 9.03 -14.46
CA VAL A 230 0.27 8.85 -13.70
C VAL A 230 0.11 9.97 -12.67
N ASP A 231 -1.11 10.38 -12.38
CA ASP A 231 -1.39 11.49 -11.45
C ASP A 231 -1.34 11.00 -9.99
N SER A 232 -0.13 10.85 -9.44
CA SER A 232 0.13 10.23 -8.14
C SER A 232 0.68 11.15 -7.06
N PHE A 233 -0.02 11.18 -5.93
CA PHE A 233 0.37 11.86 -4.70
C PHE A 233 0.88 10.86 -3.64
N ALA A 234 1.58 11.32 -2.62
CA ALA A 234 1.87 10.56 -1.40
C ALA A 234 0.61 9.81 -0.92
N GLY A 235 0.73 8.56 -0.49
CA GLY A 235 -0.42 7.68 -0.24
C GLY A 235 -0.82 6.80 -1.43
N ASN A 236 -0.46 7.17 -2.67
CA ASN A 236 -0.49 6.21 -3.78
C ASN A 236 0.63 5.18 -3.72
N SER A 237 1.61 5.30 -2.83
CA SER A 237 2.58 4.23 -2.60
C SER A 237 1.86 2.89 -2.43
N GLY A 238 2.17 1.92 -3.28
CA GLY A 238 1.49 0.63 -3.34
C GLY A 238 0.30 0.53 -4.32
N SER A 239 -0.04 1.62 -5.02
CA SER A 239 -1.14 1.63 -5.99
C SER A 239 -0.85 0.71 -7.16
N GLY A 240 -1.89 0.01 -7.61
CA GLY A 240 -1.80 -0.81 -8.79
C GLY A 240 -1.79 0.06 -10.05
N VAL A 241 -0.83 -0.20 -10.94
CA VAL A 241 -0.75 0.41 -12.26
C VAL A 241 -0.98 -0.68 -13.31
N PHE A 242 -2.01 -0.49 -14.13
CA PHE A 242 -2.58 -1.49 -15.01
C PHE A 242 -2.43 -1.09 -16.47
N GLY A 243 -2.38 -2.10 -17.35
CA GLY A 243 -2.52 -1.90 -18.79
C GLY A 243 -3.98 -1.75 -19.21
N ALA A 244 -4.20 -1.49 -20.50
CA ALA A 244 -5.53 -1.37 -21.09
C ALA A 244 -6.39 -2.67 -20.98
N ASP A 245 -5.75 -3.82 -20.76
CA ASP A 245 -6.39 -5.11 -20.52
C ASP A 245 -6.66 -5.41 -19.04
N ARG A 246 -6.41 -4.43 -18.16
CA ARG A 246 -6.57 -4.50 -16.69
C ARG A 246 -5.67 -5.53 -16.01
N GLN A 247 -4.60 -5.96 -16.68
CA GLN A 247 -3.54 -6.70 -16.01
C GLN A 247 -2.64 -5.74 -15.25
N LEU A 248 -2.27 -6.10 -14.02
CA LEU A 248 -1.37 -5.34 -13.18
C LEU A 248 0.04 -5.38 -13.76
N LEU A 249 0.52 -4.24 -14.25
CA LEU A 249 1.86 -4.10 -14.81
C LEU A 249 2.89 -3.84 -13.71
N GLY A 250 2.50 -3.08 -12.68
CA GLY A 250 3.39 -2.69 -11.62
C GLY A 250 2.73 -1.96 -10.47
N VAL A 251 3.55 -1.61 -9.50
CA VAL A 251 3.17 -0.95 -8.25
C VAL A 251 3.89 0.39 -8.19
N LEU A 252 3.15 1.48 -7.97
CA LEU A 252 3.75 2.80 -7.77
C LEU A 252 4.49 2.84 -6.43
N THR A 253 5.73 3.32 -6.42
CA THR A 253 6.57 3.35 -5.20
C THR A 253 7.18 4.69 -4.88
N ASP A 254 7.49 5.49 -5.89
CA ASP A 254 8.14 6.77 -5.71
C ASP A 254 7.68 7.72 -6.81
N GLY A 255 7.77 9.00 -6.53
CA GLY A 255 7.17 10.03 -7.35
C GLY A 255 7.79 11.38 -7.10
N ALA A 256 7.36 12.33 -7.90
CA ALA A 256 7.76 13.70 -7.71
C ALA A 256 6.96 14.37 -6.58
N ALA A 257 7.23 15.64 -6.28
CA ALA A 257 6.62 16.31 -5.13
C ALA A 257 5.19 16.82 -5.39
N ASP A 258 4.25 16.32 -4.60
CA ASP A 258 2.79 16.55 -4.65
C ASP A 258 2.32 17.99 -4.83
N TYR A 259 2.81 18.88 -3.97
CA TYR A 259 2.24 20.22 -3.82
C TYR A 259 3.32 21.30 -3.82
N GLU A 260 2.97 22.47 -4.37
CA GLU A 260 3.81 23.66 -4.31
C GLU A 260 3.12 24.83 -3.62
N ARG A 261 3.92 25.75 -3.09
CA ARG A 261 3.43 26.86 -2.28
C ARG A 261 2.92 28.00 -3.16
N ARG A 262 1.63 28.33 -3.07
CA ARG A 262 1.03 29.54 -3.69
C ARG A 262 0.55 30.52 -2.62
N GLY A 263 1.44 31.44 -2.22
CA GLY A 263 1.14 32.44 -1.20
C GLY A 263 0.99 31.81 0.20
N ASN A 264 -0.22 31.77 0.74
CA ASN A 264 -0.50 31.22 2.08
C ASN A 264 -1.14 29.82 2.09
N CYS A 265 -1.37 29.24 0.91
CA CYS A 265 -1.89 27.89 0.72
C CYS A 265 -1.03 27.12 -0.29
N ASN A 266 -1.28 25.83 -0.42
CA ASN A 266 -0.61 24.95 -1.37
C ASN A 266 -1.52 24.65 -2.56
N ILE A 267 -0.93 24.38 -3.71
CA ILE A 267 -1.62 23.90 -4.91
C ILE A 267 -0.98 22.62 -5.40
N VAL A 268 -1.75 21.83 -6.15
CA VAL A 268 -1.22 20.70 -6.89
C VAL A 268 -0.07 21.19 -7.76
N ASN A 269 1.04 20.46 -7.67
CA ASN A 269 2.21 20.72 -8.47
C ASN A 269 2.03 20.00 -9.81
N VAL A 270 2.15 20.76 -10.91
CA VAL A 270 1.87 20.27 -12.28
C VAL A 270 3.16 20.23 -13.11
N LEU A 271 3.50 19.07 -13.67
CA LEU A 271 4.63 18.86 -14.58
C LEU A 271 4.15 18.66 -16.02
N ASP A 272 5.07 18.88 -16.97
CA ASP A 272 4.94 18.34 -18.31
C ASP A 272 5.14 16.82 -18.27
N GLU A 273 4.33 16.06 -19.02
CA GLU A 273 4.45 14.58 -19.11
C GLU A 273 5.87 14.09 -19.47
N ALA A 274 6.62 14.88 -20.24
CA ALA A 274 7.98 14.56 -20.65
C ALA A 274 8.98 14.53 -19.48
N ASP A 275 8.62 15.20 -18.37
CA ASP A 275 9.43 15.32 -17.16
C ASP A 275 8.99 14.33 -16.07
N ALA A 276 8.20 13.30 -16.41
CA ALA A 276 7.66 12.39 -15.41
C ALA A 276 8.72 11.64 -14.60
N GLU A 277 8.45 11.50 -13.30
CA GLU A 277 9.36 10.90 -12.31
C GLU A 277 8.73 9.70 -11.57
N GLU A 278 7.45 9.40 -11.82
CA GLU A 278 6.72 8.33 -11.12
C GLU A 278 7.32 6.96 -11.45
N SER A 279 7.91 6.35 -10.44
CA SER A 279 8.55 5.05 -10.52
C SER A 279 7.56 3.95 -10.17
N VAL A 280 7.32 3.08 -11.15
CA VAL A 280 6.41 1.95 -11.04
C VAL A 280 7.20 0.65 -11.11
N MET A 281 7.35 -0.03 -9.98
CA MET A 281 8.05 -1.31 -9.88
C MET A 281 7.28 -2.40 -10.63
N TYR A 282 7.96 -3.20 -11.45
CA TYR A 282 7.29 -4.26 -12.20
C TYR A 282 6.74 -5.35 -11.27
N ALA A 283 5.43 -5.61 -11.35
CA ALA A 283 4.73 -6.51 -10.44
C ALA A 283 5.15 -7.99 -10.61
N TYR A 284 5.58 -8.38 -11.82
CA TYR A 284 6.00 -9.77 -12.08
C TYR A 284 7.17 -10.23 -11.19
N TRP A 285 7.98 -9.30 -10.66
CA TRP A 285 9.06 -9.65 -9.74
C TRP A 285 8.54 -10.22 -8.42
N ALA A 286 7.50 -9.59 -7.85
CA ALA A 286 6.85 -10.09 -6.65
C ALA A 286 6.29 -11.50 -6.89
N ILE A 287 5.65 -11.73 -8.04
CA ILE A 287 5.11 -13.04 -8.39
C ILE A 287 6.21 -14.10 -8.52
N SER A 288 7.34 -13.75 -9.15
CA SER A 288 8.51 -14.64 -9.19
C SER A 288 8.96 -15.01 -7.77
N ALA A 289 9.04 -14.05 -6.85
CA ALA A 289 9.44 -14.30 -5.47
C ALA A 289 8.43 -15.15 -4.69
N VAL A 290 7.12 -14.90 -4.84
CA VAL A 290 6.04 -15.72 -4.25
C VAL A 290 6.23 -17.18 -4.69
N CYS A 291 6.39 -17.41 -5.99
CA CYS A 291 6.52 -18.76 -6.53
C CYS A 291 7.87 -19.43 -6.22
N ASP A 292 8.97 -18.67 -6.20
CA ASP A 292 10.30 -19.19 -5.83
C ASP A 292 10.38 -19.60 -4.37
N LYS A 293 9.60 -18.94 -3.50
CA LYS A 293 9.42 -19.34 -2.10
C LYS A 293 8.52 -20.56 -1.93
N GLY A 294 7.75 -20.94 -2.95
CA GLY A 294 6.85 -22.08 -2.93
C GLY A 294 5.50 -21.81 -2.28
N TYR A 295 5.06 -20.55 -2.22
CA TYR A 295 3.73 -20.20 -1.72
C TYR A 295 2.64 -20.85 -2.60
N PRO A 296 1.66 -21.58 -2.01
CA PRO A 296 0.62 -22.26 -2.78
C PRO A 296 -0.42 -21.24 -3.27
N SER A 297 -0.34 -20.93 -4.56
CA SER A 297 -1.26 -20.04 -5.27
C SER A 297 -1.51 -20.56 -6.68
N LEU A 298 -2.73 -21.02 -6.96
CA LEU A 298 -3.14 -21.38 -8.31
C LEU A 298 -3.09 -20.19 -9.30
N PRO A 299 -3.64 -18.99 -8.98
CA PRO A 299 -3.67 -17.90 -9.94
C PRO A 299 -2.29 -17.29 -10.19
N LEU A 300 -1.36 -17.33 -9.23
CA LEU A 300 -0.02 -16.72 -9.37
C LEU A 300 1.03 -17.74 -9.82
N CYS A 301 1.03 -18.94 -9.23
CA CYS A 301 2.10 -19.93 -9.39
C CYS A 301 1.67 -21.20 -10.12
N GLY A 302 0.37 -21.40 -10.33
CA GLY A 302 -0.17 -22.58 -11.01
C GLY A 302 -0.20 -23.85 -10.16
N ASP A 303 0.02 -23.73 -8.84
CA ASP A 303 -0.05 -24.79 -7.85
C ASP A 303 -0.69 -24.23 -6.57
N ASP A 304 -1.80 -24.81 -6.13
CA ASP A 304 -2.54 -24.46 -4.90
C ASP A 304 -2.47 -25.55 -3.84
N THR A 305 -1.52 -26.48 -3.92
CA THR A 305 -1.48 -27.61 -2.99
C THR A 305 -1.01 -27.15 -1.59
N PRO A 306 -1.90 -27.00 -0.59
CA PRO A 306 -1.50 -26.56 0.74
C PRO A 306 -0.69 -27.68 1.40
N THR A 307 0.48 -27.36 1.93
CA THR A 307 1.42 -28.38 2.44
C THR A 307 1.98 -28.00 3.80
N CYS A 308 1.38 -28.57 4.84
CA CYS A 308 1.88 -28.34 6.19
C CYS A 308 3.37 -28.61 6.35
N GLY A 309 4.06 -27.61 6.87
CA GLY A 309 5.50 -27.52 7.05
C GLY A 309 6.26 -26.86 5.90
N ASP A 310 5.56 -26.21 4.95
CA ASP A 310 6.16 -25.38 3.91
C ASP A 310 6.46 -23.95 4.38
N GLY A 311 5.92 -23.56 5.54
CA GLY A 311 6.17 -22.29 6.19
C GLY A 311 5.14 -21.20 5.87
N PHE A 312 4.06 -21.53 5.16
CA PHE A 312 2.95 -20.64 4.90
C PHE A 312 1.68 -21.22 5.52
N CYS A 313 0.90 -20.40 6.22
CA CYS A 313 -0.44 -20.82 6.65
C CYS A 313 -1.44 -20.37 5.59
N THR A 314 -1.79 -21.26 4.68
CA THR A 314 -2.62 -20.93 3.50
C THR A 314 -4.02 -21.53 3.58
N ASP A 315 -4.85 -21.21 2.58
CA ASP A 315 -6.22 -21.69 2.52
C ASP A 315 -6.33 -23.22 2.61
N GLY A 316 -7.07 -23.69 3.61
CA GLY A 316 -7.23 -25.11 3.93
C GLY A 316 -6.32 -25.61 5.05
N GLU A 317 -5.37 -24.78 5.49
CA GLU A 317 -4.57 -25.00 6.69
C GLU A 317 -5.17 -24.25 7.87
N THR A 318 -5.11 -24.88 9.03
CA THR A 318 -5.70 -24.37 10.28
C THR A 318 -4.78 -24.73 11.43
N LEU A 319 -4.97 -24.10 12.58
CA LEU A 319 -4.29 -24.52 13.81
C LEU A 319 -4.44 -26.03 14.11
N GLU A 320 -5.58 -26.65 13.75
CA GLU A 320 -5.83 -28.07 13.98
C GLU A 320 -5.15 -28.99 12.94
N SER A 321 -5.15 -28.58 11.66
CA SER A 321 -4.59 -29.37 10.56
C SER A 321 -3.10 -29.14 10.34
N CYS A 322 -2.62 -27.94 10.66
CA CYS A 322 -1.23 -27.51 10.53
C CYS A 322 -0.82 -26.49 11.61
N GLU A 323 -0.70 -26.95 12.85
CA GLU A 323 -0.15 -26.13 13.94
C GLU A 323 1.25 -25.57 13.58
N GLN A 324 2.06 -26.33 12.83
CA GLN A 324 3.43 -25.96 12.53
C GLN A 324 3.57 -24.59 11.82
N ASP A 325 2.68 -24.30 10.87
CA ASP A 325 2.75 -23.07 10.08
C ASP A 325 1.73 -22.03 10.55
N CYS A 326 0.61 -22.47 11.14
CA CYS A 326 -0.48 -21.58 11.54
C CYS A 326 -0.43 -21.09 13.00
N SER A 327 0.49 -21.55 13.86
CA SER A 327 0.48 -21.23 15.30
C SER A 327 1.28 -20.00 15.72
N GLY A 328 1.89 -19.27 14.78
CA GLY A 328 2.92 -18.28 15.08
C GLY A 328 2.53 -16.83 14.74
N GLY A 329 3.02 -15.89 15.54
CA GLY A 329 2.92 -14.46 15.22
C GLY A 329 1.49 -13.98 15.08
N LEU A 330 1.22 -13.19 14.04
CA LEU A 330 -0.09 -12.58 13.77
C LEU A 330 -1.15 -13.62 13.36
N LEU A 331 -0.76 -14.83 12.96
CA LEU A 331 -1.69 -15.93 12.66
C LEU A 331 -2.35 -16.51 13.93
N ALA A 332 -1.78 -16.25 15.11
CA ALA A 332 -2.38 -16.66 16.39
C ALA A 332 -3.53 -15.74 16.82
N VAL A 333 -3.73 -14.61 16.14
CA VAL A 333 -4.80 -13.65 16.43
C VAL A 333 -6.14 -14.27 15.99
N PRO A 334 -7.13 -14.40 16.88
CA PRO A 334 -8.41 -15.03 16.55
C PRO A 334 -9.16 -14.25 15.47
N ALA A 335 -9.89 -14.97 14.61
CA ALA A 335 -10.70 -14.37 13.55
C ALA A 335 -11.85 -13.49 14.09
N GLU A 336 -12.21 -13.60 15.37
CA GLU A 336 -13.14 -12.71 16.07
C GLU A 336 -12.48 -11.46 16.69
N TRP A 337 -11.15 -11.32 16.62
CA TRP A 337 -10.45 -10.10 17.05
C TRP A 337 -10.78 -8.91 16.13
N ARG A 338 -10.98 -7.73 16.69
CA ARG A 338 -11.46 -6.52 15.99
C ARG A 338 -10.64 -5.26 16.28
N CYS A 339 -9.62 -5.38 17.12
CA CYS A 339 -8.68 -4.31 17.42
C CYS A 339 -7.39 -4.50 16.62
N ASN A 340 -6.41 -3.64 16.87
CA ASN A 340 -5.07 -3.80 16.32
C ASN A 340 -4.52 -5.22 16.67
N PRO A 341 -4.17 -6.06 15.68
CA PRO A 341 -3.61 -7.39 15.91
C PRO A 341 -2.31 -7.37 16.72
N ALA A 342 -1.56 -6.27 16.67
CA ALA A 342 -0.32 -6.10 17.43
C ALA A 342 -0.53 -6.06 18.95
N TRP A 343 -1.75 -5.88 19.43
CA TRP A 343 -2.07 -5.85 20.86
C TRP A 343 -2.49 -7.23 21.41
N TYR A 344 -2.74 -8.22 20.56
CA TYR A 344 -3.27 -9.50 21.03
C TYR A 344 -2.21 -10.37 21.71
N GLY A 345 -2.31 -10.56 23.04
CA GLY A 345 -1.51 -11.53 23.79
C GLY A 345 -0.01 -11.23 23.81
N VAL A 346 0.38 -9.95 23.81
CA VAL A 346 1.76 -9.48 23.76
C VAL A 346 2.33 -9.12 25.14
N GLY A 347 1.51 -9.12 26.18
CA GLY A 347 1.90 -8.98 27.58
C GLY A 347 2.06 -7.55 28.08
N ASP A 348 1.40 -6.57 27.44
CA ASP A 348 1.45 -5.15 27.79
C ASP A 348 0.21 -4.69 28.57
N ASP A 349 -0.98 -4.83 28.01
CA ASP A 349 -2.25 -4.53 28.66
C ASP A 349 -3.37 -5.49 28.25
N CYS A 350 -4.44 -5.53 29.04
CA CYS A 350 -5.61 -6.34 28.76
C CYS A 350 -6.60 -5.52 27.93
N ASP A 351 -6.73 -5.87 26.66
CA ASP A 351 -7.65 -5.25 25.72
C ASP A 351 -9.01 -5.96 25.72
N CYS A 352 -9.99 -5.40 26.44
CA CYS A 352 -11.35 -5.90 26.34
C CYS A 352 -12.09 -5.32 25.12
N ALA A 353 -13.21 -5.97 24.80
CA ALA A 353 -14.16 -5.53 23.77
C ALA A 353 -13.61 -5.54 22.33
N CYS A 354 -12.46 -6.17 22.13
CA CYS A 354 -11.88 -6.46 20.82
C CYS A 354 -12.48 -7.70 20.14
N GLY A 355 -13.66 -8.17 20.55
CA GLY A 355 -14.37 -9.31 19.96
C GLY A 355 -13.88 -10.69 20.40
N ALA A 356 -12.57 -10.89 20.61
CA ALA A 356 -11.98 -12.07 21.25
C ALA A 356 -11.57 -11.80 22.71
N TYR A 357 -11.32 -12.88 23.46
CA TYR A 357 -10.66 -12.76 24.77
C TYR A 357 -9.16 -12.53 24.55
N ASP A 358 -8.64 -11.44 25.12
CA ASP A 358 -7.21 -11.19 25.16
C ASP A 358 -6.54 -12.01 26.27
N PRO A 359 -5.58 -12.90 25.95
CA PRO A 359 -4.81 -13.66 26.94
C PRO A 359 -4.12 -12.80 28.01
N ASP A 360 -3.82 -11.53 27.72
CA ASP A 360 -3.16 -10.63 28.66
C ASP A 360 -4.04 -10.29 29.88
N CYS A 361 -5.35 -10.47 29.76
CA CYS A 361 -6.31 -10.35 30.86
C CYS A 361 -6.13 -11.39 31.98
N ASP A 362 -5.36 -12.48 31.73
CA ASP A 362 -4.96 -13.42 32.79
C ASP A 362 -3.80 -12.88 33.66
N ILE A 363 -3.15 -11.78 33.28
CA ILE A 363 -1.99 -11.21 33.96
C ILE A 363 -2.44 -10.10 34.94
N PRO A 364 -2.48 -10.34 36.27
CA PRO A 364 -3.17 -9.43 37.21
C PRO A 364 -2.51 -8.07 37.44
N GLN A 365 -1.33 -7.84 36.84
CA GLN A 365 -0.53 -6.61 37.01
C GLN A 365 -0.75 -5.63 35.86
N LEU A 366 -1.36 -6.07 34.77
CA LEU A 366 -1.55 -5.25 33.59
C LEU A 366 -2.76 -4.34 33.75
N ASP A 367 -2.69 -3.18 33.09
CA ASP A 367 -3.82 -2.28 33.00
C ASP A 367 -4.90 -2.91 32.10
N VAL A 368 -6.14 -2.46 32.29
CA VAL A 368 -7.32 -3.00 31.61
C VAL A 368 -7.87 -1.87 30.75
N LEU A 369 -7.69 -1.97 29.43
CA LEU A 369 -8.07 -0.96 28.45
C LEU A 369 -9.30 -1.39 27.63
N ASN A 370 -9.99 -0.41 27.05
CA ASN A 370 -11.12 -0.62 26.13
C ASN A 370 -12.35 -1.39 26.68
N CYS A 371 -12.39 -1.65 27.99
CA CYS A 371 -13.52 -2.32 28.63
C CYS A 371 -14.66 -1.34 28.97
N ALA A 372 -15.91 -1.75 28.70
CA ALA A 372 -17.07 -1.06 29.25
C ALA A 372 -17.07 -1.18 30.80
N PRO A 373 -17.49 -0.13 31.54
CA PRO A 373 -17.51 -0.12 33.00
C PRO A 373 -18.51 -1.08 33.65
#